data_AF-A0A9W2ZX50-F1
#
_entry.id   AF-A0A9W2ZX50-F1
#
_cell.length_a   1.000
_cell.length_b   1.000
_cell.length_c   1.000
_cell.angle_alpha   90.00
_cell.angle_beta   90.00
_cell.angle_gamma   90.00
#
_symmetry.space_group_name_H-M   'P 1'
#
loop_
_entity.id
_entity.type
_entity.pdbx_description
1 polymer ?
#
loop_
_entity_poly.entity_id
_entity_poly.type
_entity_poly.pdbx_seq_one_letter_code
_entity_poly.pdbx_strand_id
1 'polypeptide(L)'
;MAESNRKGESGKENSDRPFQLPEIGEHYLVKRSDNSVHAAEIIQIRQNDSGSQEIYVHYEGFDRRLDEWVDIERLDLTAKLEDPQSKGGDLTLSLTDFTDGTDRKITRNQKRKHDEINHVQKTFAEMDPTTAALEKEHEAITKVKYIDKIQFGKYEIDAWYFSPYPEEYGKQPKLWICEFCLKYMKLEKSFRYHQSQCTWRHPPGKEIYRKGTISVFEVDGKDWKIYCQNLCLLAKLFLDHKTLYFDVEPFMFYILVEVDRYGCHLVGYFSKEKESPDGNNLACILTLPPHQRKGYGKFLIALSYELSVIEGVVGSPEKPLSDLGKLSYRSYWTSVLLENIYKMGVKVSMRDLEKMTSISYTDVVSTLQSLNLIKYWKGNHILCVTPKLIEELYQKICKKPNLTVDPSYLRWEKPANKISAKVAKR
;
A
#
# COMPACT_ATOMS: atom_id res chain seq x y z
N MET A 1 36.24 70.50 -9.09
CA MET A 1 37.36 69.58 -9.38
C MET A 1 37.76 68.90 -8.08
N ALA A 2 37.99 67.59 -8.16
CA ALA A 2 38.63 66.70 -7.20
C ALA A 2 37.82 66.18 -5.98
N GLU A 3 37.56 64.88 -6.07
CA GLU A 3 37.18 63.91 -5.03
C GLU A 3 38.31 63.66 -4.02
N SER A 4 38.00 63.16 -2.81
CA SER A 4 38.48 61.84 -2.33
C SER A 4 38.11 61.48 -0.87
N ASN A 5 37.41 60.35 -0.74
CA ASN A 5 37.49 59.23 0.24
C ASN A 5 37.34 59.37 1.78
N ARG A 6 36.24 58.73 2.24
CA ARG A 6 36.11 57.59 3.21
C ARG A 6 36.69 57.67 4.63
N LYS A 7 35.77 57.61 5.61
CA LYS A 7 35.68 56.75 6.84
C LYS A 7 34.22 56.97 7.32
N GLY A 8 33.36 56.00 7.64
CA GLY A 8 33.52 54.67 8.20
C GLY A 8 32.64 54.63 9.44
N GLU A 9 31.35 54.32 9.30
CA GLU A 9 30.46 54.06 10.43
C GLU A 9 29.72 52.73 10.24
N SER A 10 30.02 51.83 11.17
CA SER A 10 29.47 50.49 11.33
C SER A 10 28.01 50.58 11.77
N GLY A 11 27.09 50.16 10.90
CA GLY A 11 25.73 49.83 11.28
C GLY A 11 25.71 48.56 12.11
N LYS A 12 25.48 48.71 13.42
CA LYS A 12 24.88 47.66 14.24
C LYS A 12 23.38 47.76 14.04
N GLU A 13 22.82 46.95 13.15
CA GLU A 13 21.38 46.64 13.21
C GLU A 13 21.20 45.30 13.91
N ASN A 14 20.56 45.43 15.06
CA ASN A 14 20.17 44.42 15.99
C ASN A 14 18.99 43.64 15.39
N SER A 15 19.16 42.37 15.06
CA SER A 15 18.06 41.49 14.63
C SER A 15 17.77 40.42 15.69
N ASP A 16 17.45 40.84 16.91
CA ASP A 16 16.69 40.00 17.85
C ASP A 16 15.22 40.04 17.42
N ARG A 17 14.85 39.20 16.45
CA ARG A 17 13.45 38.74 16.36
C ARG A 17 13.31 37.62 17.40
N PRO A 18 12.32 37.69 18.32
CA PRO A 18 12.13 36.62 19.28
C PRO A 18 11.89 35.31 18.53
N PHE A 19 12.69 34.28 18.85
CA PHE A 19 12.49 32.92 18.35
C PHE A 19 11.11 32.45 18.80
N GLN A 20 10.11 32.56 17.93
CA GLN A 20 8.80 32.01 18.19
C GLN A 20 8.89 30.50 17.99
N LEU A 21 8.59 29.76 19.06
CA LEU A 21 8.55 28.31 19.01
C LEU A 21 7.46 27.88 18.04
N PRO A 22 7.71 26.86 17.20
CA PRO A 22 6.70 26.36 16.28
C PRO A 22 5.48 25.81 17.03
N GLU A 23 4.28 26.07 16.52
CA GLU A 23 3.02 25.54 17.05
C GLU A 23 2.42 24.46 16.13
N ILE A 24 1.55 23.61 16.71
CA ILE A 24 0.84 22.57 15.94
C ILE A 24 -0.11 23.22 14.93
N GLY A 25 -0.09 22.73 13.69
CA GLY A 25 -0.86 23.25 12.55
C GLY A 25 -0.12 24.33 11.74
N GLU A 26 1.05 24.77 12.18
CA GLU A 26 1.87 25.72 11.43
C GLU A 26 2.66 25.05 10.30
N HIS A 27 2.94 25.80 9.25
CA HIS A 27 3.64 25.32 8.06
C HIS A 27 5.03 25.96 7.96
N TYR A 28 6.05 25.13 7.77
CA TYR A 28 7.45 25.56 7.70
C TYR A 28 8.19 24.83 6.57
N LEU A 29 9.30 25.42 6.11
CA LEU A 29 10.25 24.69 5.28
C LEU A 29 11.08 23.75 6.16
N VAL A 30 11.07 22.47 5.82
CA VAL A 30 11.79 21.41 6.55
C VAL A 30 12.82 20.76 5.64
N LYS A 31 14.05 20.63 6.15
CA LYS A 31 15.14 19.95 5.47
C LYS A 31 15.10 18.45 5.74
N ARG A 32 15.02 17.65 4.67
CA ARG A 32 14.98 16.19 4.69
C ARG A 32 16.39 15.57 4.80
N SER A 33 16.42 14.26 5.06
CA SER A 33 17.66 13.48 5.17
C SER A 33 18.49 13.41 3.88
N ASP A 34 17.86 13.57 2.72
CA ASP A 34 18.51 13.69 1.41
C ASP A 34 18.98 15.12 1.08
N ASN A 35 18.87 16.05 2.03
CA ASN A 35 19.12 17.48 1.91
C ASN A 35 18.13 18.27 1.04
N SER A 36 17.03 17.67 0.57
CA SER A 36 15.97 18.45 -0.07
C SER A 36 15.20 19.27 0.98
N VAL A 37 14.57 20.36 0.54
CA VAL A 37 13.77 21.25 1.41
C VAL A 37 12.34 21.26 0.89
N HIS A 38 11.37 21.02 1.78
CA HIS A 38 9.96 20.93 1.44
C HIS A 38 9.11 21.67 2.47
N ALA A 39 7.97 22.21 2.03
CA ALA A 39 6.94 22.72 2.93
C ALA A 39 6.33 21.55 3.71
N ALA A 40 6.14 21.71 5.01
CA ALA A 40 5.56 20.71 5.86
C ALA A 40 4.68 21.33 6.97
N GLU A 41 3.56 20.66 7.25
CA GLU A 41 2.67 20.95 8.37
C GLU A 41 3.21 20.30 9.65
N ILE A 42 3.22 21.04 10.76
CA ILE A 42 3.56 20.50 12.08
C ILE A 42 2.34 19.80 12.67
N ILE A 43 2.44 18.48 12.82
CA ILE A 43 1.33 17.66 13.31
C ILE A 43 1.41 17.46 14.82
N GLN A 44 2.61 17.26 15.36
CA GLN A 44 2.81 17.04 16.80
C GLN A 44 4.21 17.45 17.24
N ILE A 45 4.35 17.85 18.51
CA ILE A 45 5.64 18.19 19.14
C ILE A 45 5.80 17.30 20.37
N ARG A 46 6.99 16.71 20.55
CA ARG A 46 7.37 15.92 21.74
C ARG A 46 8.72 16.33 22.29
N GLN A 47 8.98 16.02 23.55
CA GLN A 47 10.33 16.01 24.11
C GLN A 47 10.86 14.57 24.12
N ASN A 48 12.08 14.36 23.66
CA ASN A 48 12.72 13.06 23.72
C ASN A 48 13.40 12.82 25.09
N ASP A 49 13.92 11.61 25.30
CA ASP A 49 14.56 11.21 26.56
C ASP A 49 15.82 12.02 26.89
N SER A 50 16.45 12.65 25.89
CA SER A 50 17.57 13.59 26.05
C SER A 50 17.16 15.03 26.33
N GLY A 51 15.85 15.33 26.35
CA GLY A 51 15.30 16.66 26.59
C GLY A 51 15.28 17.59 25.37
N SER A 52 15.67 17.12 24.18
CA SER A 52 15.52 17.90 22.94
C SER A 52 14.11 17.76 22.36
N GLN A 53 13.64 18.82 21.69
CA GLN A 53 12.33 18.84 21.06
C GLN A 53 12.38 18.20 19.68
N GLU A 54 11.50 17.24 19.46
CA GLU A 54 11.26 16.59 18.16
C GLU A 54 9.87 16.97 17.67
N ILE A 55 9.76 17.16 16.36
CA ILE A 55 8.55 17.64 15.69
C ILE A 55 8.16 16.61 14.63
N TYR A 56 6.92 16.14 14.68
CA TYR A 56 6.37 15.26 13.66
C TYR A 56 5.77 16.10 12.54
N VAL A 57 6.27 15.90 11.32
CA VAL A 57 5.94 16.75 10.17
C VAL A 57 5.28 15.95 9.06
N HIS A 58 4.29 16.56 8.41
CA HIS A 58 3.68 16.07 7.18
C HIS A 58 4.10 16.94 6.01
N TYR A 59 4.77 16.37 5.01
CA TYR A 59 5.24 17.12 3.84
C TYR A 59 4.09 17.40 2.87
N GLU A 60 3.87 18.67 2.54
CA GLU A 60 2.76 19.10 1.68
C GLU A 60 2.83 18.44 0.29
N GLY A 61 1.72 17.83 -0.14
CA GLY A 61 1.63 17.16 -1.45
C GLY A 61 2.35 15.80 -1.52
N PHE A 62 2.90 15.32 -0.40
CA PHE A 62 3.50 14.00 -0.31
C PHE A 62 2.60 13.01 0.43
N ASP A 63 2.84 11.72 0.19
CA ASP A 63 2.15 10.64 0.90
C ASP A 63 2.65 10.54 2.35
N ARG A 64 1.72 10.30 3.30
CA ARG A 64 2.01 10.20 4.74
C ARG A 64 3.07 9.16 5.10
N ARG A 65 3.40 8.22 4.21
CA ARG A 65 4.54 7.31 4.37
C ARG A 65 5.88 8.02 4.57
N LEU A 66 5.97 9.29 4.15
CA LEU A 66 7.16 10.12 4.25
C LEU A 66 7.19 10.96 5.52
N ASP A 67 6.13 10.94 6.32
CA ASP A 67 6.06 11.67 7.57
C ASP A 67 7.08 11.10 8.56
N GLU A 68 7.74 11.99 9.30
CA GLU A 68 8.85 11.64 10.19
C GLU A 68 8.96 12.60 11.38
N TRP A 69 9.63 12.15 12.43
CA TRP A 69 10.10 13.01 13.51
C TRP A 69 11.40 13.69 13.07
N VAL A 70 11.43 15.02 13.13
CA VAL A 70 12.60 15.85 12.85
C VAL A 70 13.01 16.67 14.07
N ASP A 71 14.30 16.93 14.21
CA ASP A 71 14.81 17.90 15.19
C ASP A 71 14.41 19.32 14.77
N ILE A 72 14.20 20.19 15.76
CA ILE A 72 13.86 21.61 15.53
C ILE A 72 14.88 22.32 14.63
N GLU A 73 16.13 21.88 14.62
CA GLU A 73 17.21 22.44 13.79
C GLU A 73 16.99 22.21 12.28
N ARG A 74 16.10 21.28 11.89
CA ARG A 74 15.75 21.03 10.49
C ARG A 74 14.64 21.94 9.97
N LEU A 75 13.98 22.70 10.86
CA LEU A 75 12.96 23.67 10.48
C LEU A 75 13.63 25.02 10.20
N ASP A 76 13.31 25.62 9.06
CA ASP A 76 13.61 27.01 8.83
C ASP A 76 12.58 27.90 9.53
N LEU A 77 12.84 28.20 10.81
CA LEU A 77 11.99 29.05 11.65
C LEU A 77 11.87 30.50 11.14
N THR A 78 12.70 30.90 10.16
CA THR A 78 12.61 32.23 9.54
C THR A 78 11.59 32.28 8.39
N ALA A 79 11.18 31.12 7.88
CA ALA A 79 10.30 30.95 6.72
C ALA A 79 8.98 30.26 7.11
N LYS A 80 8.23 30.86 8.05
CA LYS A 80 6.84 30.45 8.33
C LYS A 80 5.98 30.69 7.09
N LEU A 81 5.35 29.64 6.59
CA LEU A 81 4.46 29.69 5.43
C LEU A 81 3.04 30.02 5.89
N GLU A 82 2.31 30.81 5.10
CA GLU A 82 0.86 31.01 5.31
C GLU A 82 0.13 29.70 4.99
N ASP A 83 -0.84 29.32 5.84
CA ASP A 83 -1.66 28.13 5.63
C ASP A 83 -2.30 28.16 4.22
N PRO A 84 -2.03 27.15 3.36
CA PRO A 84 -2.60 27.07 2.02
C PRO A 84 -4.14 27.11 1.99
N GLN A 85 -4.81 26.73 3.09
CA GLN A 85 -6.27 26.71 3.20
C GLN A 85 -6.88 28.07 3.60
N SER A 86 -6.07 29.05 4.00
CA SER A 86 -6.54 30.37 4.44
C SER A 86 -6.98 31.31 3.31
N LYS A 87 -6.67 30.97 2.04
CA LYS A 87 -7.24 31.63 0.86
C LYS A 87 -8.36 30.77 0.26
N GLY A 88 -9.56 30.92 0.79
CA GLY A 88 -10.79 30.49 0.12
C GLY A 88 -10.96 31.24 -1.21
N GLY A 89 -10.44 30.67 -2.29
CA GLY A 89 -10.52 31.25 -3.63
C GLY A 89 -9.65 30.48 -4.63
N ASP A 90 -10.23 29.42 -5.20
CA ASP A 90 -9.89 28.78 -6.49
C ASP A 90 -8.56 29.21 -7.14
N LEU A 91 -7.44 28.62 -6.73
CA LEU A 91 -6.12 28.81 -7.37
C LEU A 91 -5.34 27.49 -7.37
N THR A 92 -5.67 26.62 -8.33
CA THR A 92 -4.71 25.67 -8.88
C THR A 92 -3.60 26.46 -9.58
N LEU A 93 -2.51 26.76 -8.87
CA LEU A 93 -1.32 27.36 -9.44
C LEU A 93 -0.33 26.27 -9.89
N SER A 94 -0.37 26.09 -11.20
CA SER A 94 0.59 25.49 -12.11
C SER A 94 2.06 25.54 -11.66
N LEU A 95 2.65 24.38 -11.42
CA LEU A 95 4.11 24.18 -11.46
C LEU A 95 4.48 23.44 -12.76
N THR A 96 4.34 24.13 -13.88
CA THR A 96 5.01 23.79 -15.15
C THR A 96 5.23 25.08 -15.92
N ASP A 97 6.36 25.74 -15.69
CA ASP A 97 6.86 26.71 -16.66
C ASP A 97 8.39 26.81 -16.58
N PHE A 98 9.03 25.78 -17.14
CA PHE A 98 10.29 25.90 -17.88
C PHE A 98 10.37 24.72 -18.84
N THR A 99 9.67 24.82 -19.98
CA THR A 99 10.16 24.55 -21.35
C THR A 99 9.00 24.37 -22.33
N ASP A 100 8.88 25.35 -23.24
CA ASP A 100 8.48 25.24 -24.64
C ASP A 100 7.03 24.83 -25.03
N GLY A 101 6.22 25.85 -25.33
CA GLY A 101 5.45 25.97 -26.58
C GLY A 101 4.45 24.88 -26.98
N THR A 102 3.18 25.03 -26.58
CA THR A 102 1.99 25.06 -27.49
C THR A 102 0.70 25.08 -26.66
N ASP A 103 0.12 26.28 -26.53
CA ASP A 103 -1.03 26.54 -25.69
C ASP A 103 -2.33 26.04 -26.34
N ARG A 104 -2.84 24.87 -25.91
CA ARG A 104 -4.18 24.37 -26.27
C ARG A 104 -4.99 24.10 -25.00
N LYS A 105 -5.98 24.97 -24.74
CA LYS A 105 -6.96 24.83 -23.67
C LYS A 105 -7.67 23.46 -23.72
N ILE A 106 -7.50 22.67 -22.67
CA ILE A 106 -8.05 21.33 -22.50
C ILE A 106 -9.57 21.39 -22.27
N THR A 107 -10.31 20.51 -22.95
CA THR A 107 -11.78 20.45 -22.81
C THR A 107 -12.21 19.74 -21.51
N ARG A 108 -13.39 20.06 -20.99
CA ARG A 108 -13.97 19.46 -19.76
C ARG A 108 -13.94 17.93 -19.73
N ASN A 109 -14.02 17.28 -20.89
CA ASN A 109 -13.97 15.82 -21.02
C ASN A 109 -12.55 15.24 -20.95
N GLN A 110 -11.54 16.01 -21.37
CA GLN A 110 -10.12 15.65 -21.22
C GLN A 110 -9.63 15.89 -19.78
N LYS A 111 -10.14 16.91 -19.09
CA LYS A 111 -9.90 17.11 -17.65
C LYS A 111 -10.44 15.94 -16.82
N ARG A 112 -11.66 15.47 -17.12
CA ARG A 112 -12.26 14.30 -16.48
C ARG A 112 -11.44 13.02 -16.67
N LYS A 113 -10.91 12.78 -17.87
CA LYS A 113 -9.97 11.68 -18.13
C LYS A 113 -8.63 11.84 -17.42
N HIS A 114 -8.12 13.07 -17.29
CA HIS A 114 -6.88 13.35 -16.57
C HIS A 114 -7.03 13.07 -15.07
N ASP A 115 -8.15 13.48 -14.47
CA ASP A 115 -8.49 13.24 -13.07
C ASP A 115 -8.73 11.74 -12.79
N GLU A 116 -9.36 11.02 -13.73
CA GLU A 116 -9.52 9.56 -13.68
C GLU A 116 -8.18 8.81 -13.81
N ILE A 117 -7.21 9.34 -14.56
CA ILE A 117 -5.88 8.73 -14.74
C ILE A 117 -4.94 9.03 -13.55
N ASN A 118 -5.09 10.19 -12.91
CA ASN A 118 -4.24 10.63 -11.80
C ASN A 118 -4.79 10.29 -10.41
N HIS A 119 -5.99 9.71 -10.31
CA HIS A 119 -6.50 9.11 -9.07
C HIS A 119 -6.37 10.02 -7.84
N VAL A 120 -6.95 11.22 -7.93
CA VAL A 120 -7.27 12.00 -6.73
C VAL A 120 -8.12 11.13 -5.82
N GLN A 121 -7.73 11.01 -4.54
CA GLN A 121 -8.45 10.24 -3.52
C GLN A 121 -9.95 10.53 -3.60
N LYS A 122 -10.78 9.48 -3.57
CA LYS A 122 -12.23 9.65 -3.40
C LYS A 122 -12.45 10.38 -2.08
N THR A 123 -13.13 11.52 -2.15
CA THR A 123 -13.49 12.29 -0.98
C THR A 123 -14.41 11.48 -0.06
N PHE A 124 -14.32 11.70 1.25
CA PHE A 124 -15.19 11.12 2.29
C PHE A 124 -16.70 11.11 1.96
N ALA A 125 -17.13 11.94 1.00
CA ALA A 125 -18.49 12.03 0.50
C ALA A 125 -18.99 10.79 -0.26
N GLU A 126 -18.12 9.89 -0.73
CA GLU A 126 -18.53 8.67 -1.45
C GLU A 126 -18.64 7.41 -0.58
N MET A 127 -18.31 7.51 0.71
CA MET A 127 -18.38 6.40 1.68
C MET A 127 -19.67 6.46 2.50
N ASP A 128 -20.10 5.33 3.06
CA ASP A 128 -21.23 5.36 3.98
C ASP A 128 -20.86 6.16 5.24
N PRO A 129 -21.82 6.86 5.88
CA PRO A 129 -21.53 7.79 6.97
C PRO A 129 -20.85 7.13 8.18
N THR A 130 -21.13 5.85 8.43
CA THR A 130 -20.55 5.08 9.54
C THR A 130 -19.09 4.71 9.28
N THR A 131 -18.78 4.22 8.08
CA THR A 131 -17.39 3.94 7.67
C THR A 131 -16.58 5.22 7.57
N ALA A 132 -17.13 6.28 6.99
CA ALA A 132 -16.47 7.58 6.91
C ALA A 132 -16.16 8.18 8.30
N ALA A 133 -17.06 8.02 9.28
CA ALA A 133 -16.83 8.48 10.65
C ALA A 133 -15.75 7.66 11.36
N LEU A 134 -15.79 6.33 11.23
CA LEU A 134 -14.76 5.43 11.78
C LEU A 134 -13.39 5.69 11.15
N GLU A 135 -13.33 5.90 9.84
CA GLU A 135 -12.11 6.25 9.13
C GLU A 135 -11.58 7.61 9.54
N LYS A 136 -12.44 8.62 9.73
CA LYS A 136 -12.03 9.96 10.18
C LYS A 136 -11.51 9.96 11.62
N GLU A 137 -12.15 9.20 12.51
CA GLU A 137 -11.69 9.01 13.89
C GLU A 137 -10.37 8.22 13.93
N HIS A 138 -10.27 7.13 13.15
CA HIS A 138 -9.03 6.38 12.97
C HIS A 138 -7.92 7.28 12.42
N GLU A 139 -8.17 8.06 11.37
CA GLU A 139 -7.18 8.98 10.81
C GLU A 139 -6.68 9.96 11.86
N ALA A 140 -7.56 10.54 12.69
CA ALA A 140 -7.17 11.48 13.73
C ALA A 140 -6.26 10.85 14.80
N ILE A 141 -6.55 9.61 15.21
CA ILE A 141 -5.76 8.87 16.21
C ILE A 141 -4.42 8.37 15.63
N THR A 142 -4.39 8.09 14.32
CA THR A 142 -3.25 7.46 13.62
C THR A 142 -2.34 8.43 12.89
N LYS A 143 -2.59 9.75 12.99
CA LYS A 143 -1.78 10.80 12.34
C LYS A 143 -0.29 10.73 12.66
N VAL A 144 0.07 10.26 13.86
CA VAL A 144 1.45 10.27 14.33
C VAL A 144 1.97 8.85 14.49
N LYS A 145 3.01 8.54 13.72
CA LYS A 145 3.76 7.31 13.83
C LYS A 145 4.70 7.39 15.03
N TYR A 146 4.56 6.46 15.97
CA TYR A 146 5.45 6.35 17.11
C TYR A 146 6.57 5.31 16.91
N ILE A 147 6.27 4.21 16.22
CA ILE A 147 7.25 3.18 15.87
C ILE A 147 7.90 3.59 14.56
N ASP A 148 9.15 4.03 14.61
CA ASP A 148 9.88 4.48 13.43
C ASP A 148 10.45 3.30 12.65
N LYS A 149 10.94 2.28 13.36
CA LYS A 149 11.66 1.14 12.79
C LYS A 149 11.28 -0.20 13.41
N ILE A 150 11.49 -1.26 12.64
CA ILE A 150 11.44 -2.64 13.14
C ILE A 150 12.73 -3.40 12.79
N GLN A 151 13.19 -4.25 13.70
CA GLN A 151 14.10 -5.35 13.39
C GLN A 151 13.27 -6.58 13.01
N PHE A 152 13.41 -7.06 11.78
CA PHE A 152 12.75 -8.26 11.27
C PHE A 152 13.75 -9.19 10.59
N GLY A 153 14.11 -10.27 11.28
CA GLY A 153 15.20 -11.16 10.85
C GLY A 153 16.50 -10.36 10.69
N LYS A 154 17.12 -10.45 9.51
CA LYS A 154 18.33 -9.69 9.15
C LYS A 154 18.08 -8.24 8.72
N TYR A 155 16.83 -7.80 8.63
CA TYR A 155 16.49 -6.48 8.12
C TYR A 155 16.14 -5.50 9.24
N GLU A 156 16.60 -4.27 9.11
CA GLU A 156 15.99 -3.11 9.77
C GLU A 156 15.10 -2.41 8.73
N ILE A 157 13.83 -2.18 9.07
CA ILE A 157 12.82 -1.68 8.13
C ILE A 157 12.13 -0.46 8.76
N ASP A 158 12.08 0.65 8.02
CA ASP A 158 11.34 1.84 8.41
C ASP A 158 9.83 1.60 8.25
N ALA A 159 9.06 1.93 9.28
CA ALA A 159 7.61 1.88 9.24
C ALA A 159 7.05 3.08 8.46
N TRP A 160 6.01 2.85 7.68
CA TRP A 160 5.37 3.88 6.85
C TRP A 160 4.18 4.52 7.54
N TYR A 161 3.42 3.74 8.30
CA TYR A 161 2.20 4.18 8.94
C TYR A 161 2.16 3.76 10.41
N PHE A 162 1.30 4.42 11.18
CA PHE A 162 0.97 3.99 12.53
C PHE A 162 0.40 2.57 12.53
N SER A 163 0.78 1.77 13.54
CA SER A 163 0.18 0.48 13.86
C SER A 163 -0.16 0.38 15.35
N PRO A 164 -1.35 -0.11 15.72
CA PRO A 164 -1.86 -0.12 17.09
C PRO A 164 -1.28 -1.28 17.91
N TYR A 165 0.04 -1.34 18.01
CA TYR A 165 0.68 -2.20 19.01
C TYR A 165 0.22 -1.78 20.41
N PRO A 166 0.13 -2.71 21.39
CA PRO A 166 -0.27 -2.37 22.74
C PRO A 166 0.57 -1.19 23.28
N GLU A 167 -0.03 -0.31 24.09
CA GLU A 167 0.53 1.01 24.45
C GLU A 167 2.00 0.92 24.91
N GLU A 168 2.32 -0.14 25.65
CA GLU A 168 3.63 -0.38 26.20
C GLU A 168 4.74 -0.62 25.13
N TYR A 169 4.37 -0.99 23.91
CA TYR A 169 5.21 -1.15 22.72
C TYR A 169 5.02 0.00 21.72
N GLY A 170 3.80 0.53 21.64
CA GLY A 170 3.39 1.51 20.64
C GLY A 170 4.23 2.79 20.67
N LYS A 171 4.79 3.16 21.83
CA LYS A 171 5.65 4.36 22.00
C LYS A 171 7.15 4.12 21.80
N GLN A 172 7.56 2.91 21.40
CA GLN A 172 8.98 2.57 21.21
C GLN A 172 9.45 3.00 19.81
N PRO A 173 10.63 3.63 19.67
CA PRO A 173 11.16 4.02 18.36
C PRO A 173 11.53 2.80 17.50
N LYS A 174 11.90 1.69 18.14
CA LYS A 174 12.25 0.43 17.47
C LYS A 174 11.57 -0.76 18.13
N LEU A 175 10.93 -1.61 17.32
CA LEU A 175 10.44 -2.93 17.75
C LEU A 175 11.29 -4.07 17.21
N TRP A 176 11.39 -5.15 17.97
CA TRP A 176 12.09 -6.36 17.58
C TRP A 176 11.08 -7.47 17.33
N ILE A 177 11.00 -7.97 16.11
CA ILE A 177 9.95 -8.90 15.69
C ILE A 177 10.60 -10.21 15.21
N CYS A 178 10.16 -11.33 15.80
CA CYS A 178 10.59 -12.66 15.36
C CYS A 178 10.09 -12.92 13.93
N GLU A 179 10.99 -13.27 13.01
CA GLU A 179 10.61 -13.53 11.62
C GLU A 179 9.76 -14.79 11.41
N PHE A 180 9.77 -15.71 12.39
CA PHE A 180 9.03 -16.97 12.32
C PHE A 180 7.68 -16.92 13.03
N CYS A 181 7.64 -16.54 14.31
CA CYS A 181 6.38 -16.53 15.08
C CYS A 181 5.71 -15.14 15.17
N LEU A 182 6.33 -14.11 14.59
CA LEU A 182 5.85 -12.72 14.56
C LEU A 182 5.68 -12.06 15.93
N LYS A 183 6.13 -12.70 17.02
CA LYS A 183 6.17 -12.09 18.34
C LYS A 183 7.03 -10.83 18.31
N TYR A 184 6.50 -9.74 18.84
CA TYR A 184 7.17 -8.45 18.99
C TYR A 184 7.70 -8.26 20.42
N MET A 185 8.81 -7.54 20.53
CA MET A 185 9.56 -7.27 21.76
C MET A 185 10.11 -5.83 21.74
N LYS A 186 10.27 -5.24 22.93
CA LYS A 186 10.80 -3.87 23.09
C LYS A 186 12.33 -3.82 23.06
N LEU A 187 12.98 -4.82 23.65
CA LEU A 187 14.41 -4.81 23.91
C LEU A 187 15.14 -5.85 23.07
N GLU A 188 16.34 -5.51 22.62
CA GLU A 188 17.21 -6.44 21.90
C GLU A 188 17.53 -7.69 22.75
N LYS A 189 17.74 -7.50 24.06
CA LYS A 189 18.04 -8.60 24.98
C LYS A 189 16.92 -9.65 25.02
N SER A 190 15.67 -9.22 25.09
CA SER A 190 14.53 -10.14 25.09
C SER A 190 14.32 -10.79 23.72
N PHE A 191 14.63 -10.07 22.63
CA PHE A 191 14.66 -10.63 21.28
C PHE A 191 15.71 -11.74 21.11
N ARG A 192 16.97 -11.49 21.49
CA ARG A 192 18.03 -12.51 21.43
C ARG A 192 17.72 -13.73 22.30
N TYR A 193 17.18 -13.51 23.50
CA TYR A 193 16.70 -14.61 24.35
C TYR A 193 15.60 -15.40 23.66
N HIS A 194 14.59 -14.73 23.09
CA HIS A 194 13.52 -15.39 22.33
C HIS A 194 14.07 -16.19 21.14
N GLN A 195 15.01 -15.66 20.37
CA GLN A 195 15.63 -16.38 19.25
C GLN A 195 16.30 -17.69 19.70
N SER A 196 16.89 -17.74 20.90
CA SER A 196 17.48 -18.95 21.46
C SER A 196 16.46 -20.01 21.88
N GLN A 197 15.24 -19.62 22.21
CA GLN A 197 14.18 -20.50 22.72
C GLN A 197 13.12 -20.85 21.67
N CYS A 198 12.94 -20.00 20.66
CA CYS A 198 11.88 -20.15 19.68
C CYS A 198 12.15 -21.35 18.76
N THR A 199 11.22 -22.30 18.76
CA THR A 199 11.29 -23.52 17.93
C THR A 199 10.66 -23.35 16.55
N TRP A 200 9.95 -22.25 16.32
CA TRP A 200 9.27 -21.97 15.05
C TRP A 200 10.27 -21.70 13.93
N ARG A 201 10.10 -22.37 12.79
CA ARG A 201 10.89 -22.15 11.57
C ARG A 201 10.04 -22.04 10.30
N HIS A 202 8.73 -21.99 10.45
CA HIS A 202 7.79 -21.77 9.36
C HIS A 202 6.49 -21.18 9.92
N PRO A 203 5.65 -20.55 9.07
CA PRO A 203 4.32 -20.15 9.48
C PRO A 203 3.49 -21.34 9.98
N PRO A 204 2.50 -21.14 10.85
CA PRO A 204 1.54 -22.18 11.22
C PRO A 204 0.70 -22.61 10.02
N GLY A 205 -0.25 -23.51 10.26
CA GLY A 205 -1.24 -23.92 9.26
C GLY A 205 -0.71 -24.92 8.26
N LYS A 206 -1.34 -24.96 7.08
CA LYS A 206 -1.10 -25.98 6.06
C LYS A 206 -0.24 -25.42 4.94
N GLU A 207 0.85 -26.10 4.58
CA GLU A 207 1.58 -25.77 3.36
C GLU A 207 0.76 -26.24 2.14
N ILE A 208 0.23 -25.28 1.37
CA ILE A 208 -0.65 -25.56 0.23
C ILE A 208 0.08 -25.43 -1.12
N TYR A 209 1.25 -24.82 -1.14
CA TYR A 209 2.06 -24.66 -2.36
C TYR A 209 3.54 -24.78 -2.02
N ARG A 210 4.30 -25.51 -2.83
CA ARG A 210 5.76 -25.64 -2.72
C ARG A 210 6.38 -25.80 -4.10
N LYS A 211 7.17 -24.82 -4.56
CA LYS A 211 7.96 -24.94 -5.81
C LYS A 211 9.34 -24.32 -5.62
N GLY A 212 10.39 -25.15 -5.69
CA GLY A 212 11.76 -24.70 -5.45
C GLY A 212 11.93 -24.14 -4.03
N THR A 213 12.35 -22.88 -3.93
CA THR A 213 12.53 -22.17 -2.65
C THR A 213 11.30 -21.38 -2.21
N ILE A 214 10.18 -21.46 -2.93
CA ILE A 214 8.96 -20.70 -2.60
C ILE A 214 7.90 -21.64 -2.04
N SER A 215 7.33 -21.26 -0.89
CA SER A 215 6.17 -21.93 -0.29
C SER A 215 5.05 -20.98 0.06
N VAL A 216 3.83 -21.50 0.16
CA VAL A 216 2.68 -20.77 0.69
C VAL A 216 1.97 -21.59 1.75
N PHE A 217 1.72 -20.94 2.89
CA PHE A 217 0.99 -21.51 4.01
C PHE A 217 -0.41 -20.90 4.09
N GLU A 218 -1.43 -21.75 4.17
CA GLU A 218 -2.80 -21.37 4.49
C GLU A 218 -3.00 -21.44 6.00
N VAL A 219 -3.40 -20.31 6.59
CA VAL A 219 -3.54 -20.13 8.03
C VAL A 219 -4.93 -19.59 8.34
N ASP A 220 -5.69 -20.36 9.11
CA ASP A 220 -6.99 -19.93 9.63
C ASP A 220 -6.77 -18.98 10.82
N GLY A 221 -7.32 -17.75 10.73
CA GLY A 221 -7.23 -16.77 11.81
C GLY A 221 -7.97 -17.16 13.10
N LYS A 222 -8.93 -18.07 13.04
CA LYS A 222 -9.59 -18.67 14.20
C LYS A 222 -8.66 -19.63 14.94
N ASP A 223 -7.95 -20.48 14.21
CA ASP A 223 -7.08 -21.51 14.80
C ASP A 223 -5.76 -20.91 15.29
N TRP A 224 -5.26 -19.88 14.60
CA TRP A 224 -3.96 -19.24 14.88
C TRP A 224 -4.06 -17.76 15.20
N LYS A 225 -5.02 -17.41 16.07
CA LYS A 225 -5.39 -16.03 16.42
C LYS A 225 -4.20 -15.12 16.72
N ILE A 226 -3.31 -15.52 17.64
CA ILE A 226 -2.16 -14.68 18.05
C ILE A 226 -1.20 -14.44 16.88
N TYR A 227 -0.92 -15.48 16.08
CA TYR A 227 -0.04 -15.34 14.93
C TYR A 227 -0.63 -14.36 13.90
N CYS A 228 -1.92 -14.49 13.59
CA CYS A 228 -2.60 -13.63 12.63
C CYS A 228 -2.75 -12.19 13.14
N GLN A 229 -3.00 -11.98 14.44
CA GLN A 229 -2.99 -10.64 15.04
C GLN A 229 -1.61 -9.98 14.93
N ASN A 230 -0.53 -10.72 15.23
CA ASN A 230 0.83 -10.22 15.06
C ASN A 230 1.13 -9.88 13.59
N LEU A 231 0.68 -10.72 12.65
CA LEU A 231 0.81 -10.44 11.22
C LEU A 231 0.05 -9.18 10.81
N CYS A 232 -1.17 -8.98 11.33
CA CYS A 232 -1.96 -7.78 11.06
C CYS A 232 -1.31 -6.50 11.61
N LEU A 233 -0.75 -6.55 12.83
CA LEU A 233 -0.01 -5.44 13.42
C LEU A 233 1.26 -5.11 12.62
N LEU A 234 2.00 -6.14 12.18
CA LEU A 234 3.14 -5.97 11.28
C LEU A 234 2.71 -5.34 9.95
N ALA A 235 1.61 -5.82 9.37
CA ALA A 235 1.12 -5.33 8.09
C ALA A 235 0.64 -3.89 8.14
N LYS A 236 0.00 -3.48 9.25
CA LYS A 236 -0.50 -2.12 9.43
C LYS A 236 0.62 -1.06 9.45
N LEU A 237 1.86 -1.44 9.77
CA LEU A 237 3.03 -0.55 9.62
C LEU A 237 3.29 -0.14 8.16
N PHE A 238 2.75 -0.88 7.19
CA PHE A 238 2.98 -0.69 5.76
C PHE A 238 1.69 -0.54 4.95
N LEU A 239 0.53 -0.55 5.61
CA LEU A 239 -0.79 -0.39 5.01
C LEU A 239 -1.53 0.74 5.73
N ASP A 240 -1.97 1.74 4.98
CA ASP A 240 -2.65 2.91 5.54
C ASP A 240 -4.06 2.53 6.03
N HIS A 241 -4.89 2.00 5.12
CA HIS A 241 -6.32 1.75 5.34
C HIS A 241 -6.65 0.38 5.95
N LYS A 242 -5.74 -0.26 6.70
CA LYS A 242 -6.06 -1.52 7.37
C LYS A 242 -6.81 -1.25 8.68
N THR A 243 -8.10 -1.59 8.74
CA THR A 243 -8.97 -1.31 9.89
C THR A 243 -9.10 -2.50 10.85
N LEU A 244 -9.03 -3.74 10.35
CA LEU A 244 -9.16 -4.95 11.16
C LEU A 244 -7.81 -5.58 11.47
N TYR A 245 -7.44 -5.62 12.75
CA TYR A 245 -6.18 -6.20 13.22
C TYR A 245 -6.31 -7.15 14.43
N PHE A 246 -7.36 -7.03 15.25
CA PHE A 246 -7.62 -7.96 16.36
C PHE A 246 -8.68 -9.01 16.05
N ASP A 247 -9.69 -8.66 15.26
CA ASP A 247 -10.70 -9.60 14.79
C ASP A 247 -10.23 -10.30 13.51
N VAL A 248 -9.52 -11.42 13.70
CA VAL A 248 -8.88 -12.19 12.63
C VAL A 248 -9.64 -13.48 12.29
N GLU A 249 -10.61 -13.87 13.11
CA GLU A 249 -11.33 -15.15 12.98
C GLU A 249 -12.13 -15.29 11.67
N PRO A 250 -12.70 -14.21 11.10
CA PRO A 250 -13.38 -14.27 9.80
C PRO A 250 -12.44 -14.48 8.60
N PHE A 251 -11.12 -14.45 8.78
CA PHE A 251 -10.16 -14.41 7.68
C PHE A 251 -9.34 -15.70 7.55
N MET A 252 -9.05 -16.05 6.30
CA MET A 252 -7.96 -16.94 5.91
C MET A 252 -6.76 -16.09 5.50
N PHE A 253 -5.56 -16.52 5.90
CA PHE A 253 -4.31 -15.86 5.57
C PHE A 253 -3.45 -16.79 4.71
N TYR A 254 -2.95 -16.28 3.59
CA TYR A 254 -2.10 -17.00 2.65
C TYR A 254 -0.71 -16.38 2.68
N ILE A 255 0.19 -17.07 3.37
CA ILE A 255 1.50 -16.55 3.76
C ILE A 255 2.56 -17.07 2.81
N LEU A 256 3.16 -16.16 2.05
CA LEU A 256 4.24 -16.45 1.12
C LEU A 256 5.59 -16.34 1.82
N VAL A 257 6.40 -17.38 1.64
CA VAL A 257 7.71 -17.51 2.25
C VAL A 257 8.79 -17.93 1.25
N GLU A 258 10.00 -17.43 1.48
CA GLU A 258 11.24 -17.97 0.90
C GLU A 258 11.83 -19.00 1.86
N VAL A 259 12.25 -20.15 1.36
CA VAL A 259 12.76 -21.25 2.17
C VAL A 259 14.23 -21.49 1.88
N ASP A 260 15.01 -21.54 2.95
CA ASP A 260 16.42 -21.91 2.94
C ASP A 260 16.72 -23.03 3.95
N ARG A 261 17.99 -23.21 4.30
CA ARG A 261 18.44 -24.24 5.28
C ARG A 261 18.06 -23.91 6.73
N TYR A 262 17.75 -22.65 7.03
CA TYR A 262 17.42 -22.15 8.36
C TYR A 262 15.92 -22.16 8.61
N GLY A 263 15.09 -21.98 7.58
CA GLY A 263 13.64 -22.11 7.69
C GLY A 263 12.89 -21.44 6.56
N CYS A 264 11.64 -21.07 6.84
CA CYS A 264 10.74 -20.36 5.95
C CYS A 264 10.60 -18.90 6.40
N HIS A 265 11.13 -17.99 5.60
CA HIS A 265 11.21 -16.56 5.87
C HIS A 265 10.02 -15.84 5.25
N LEU A 266 9.25 -15.10 6.05
CA LEU A 266 8.11 -14.31 5.57
C LEU A 266 8.54 -13.29 4.52
N VAL A 267 7.86 -13.31 3.37
CA VAL A 267 8.08 -12.36 2.26
C VAL A 267 6.87 -11.47 2.05
N GLY A 268 5.67 -12.04 2.20
CA GLY A 268 4.42 -11.34 2.02
C GLY A 268 3.24 -12.23 2.34
N TYR A 269 2.04 -11.67 2.27
CA TYR A 269 0.82 -12.43 2.45
C TYR A 269 -0.35 -11.74 1.76
N PHE A 270 -1.45 -12.45 1.61
CA PHE A 270 -2.77 -11.83 1.51
C PHE A 270 -3.76 -12.45 2.48
N SER A 271 -4.78 -11.70 2.87
CA SER A 271 -5.94 -12.22 3.61
C SER A 271 -7.17 -12.28 2.70
N LYS A 272 -8.06 -13.23 2.98
CA LYS A 272 -9.33 -13.43 2.29
C LYS A 272 -10.40 -13.70 3.35
N GLU A 273 -11.53 -13.03 3.24
CA GLU A 273 -12.70 -13.34 4.08
C GLU A 273 -13.20 -14.76 3.77
N LYS A 274 -13.54 -15.51 4.81
CA LYS A 274 -14.15 -16.85 4.63
C LYS A 274 -15.50 -16.75 3.94
N GLU A 275 -16.25 -15.70 4.24
CA GLU A 275 -17.54 -15.37 3.64
C GLU A 275 -17.48 -13.89 3.25
N SER A 276 -17.37 -13.59 1.95
CA SER A 276 -17.34 -12.22 1.43
C SER A 276 -18.67 -11.92 0.72
N PRO A 277 -19.52 -11.02 1.25
CA PRO A 277 -20.79 -10.65 0.63
C PRO A 277 -20.62 -10.08 -0.79
N ASP A 278 -19.55 -9.32 -1.00
CA ASP A 278 -19.22 -8.68 -2.27
C ASP A 278 -18.44 -9.59 -3.23
N GLY A 279 -18.12 -10.82 -2.81
CA GLY A 279 -17.34 -11.77 -3.60
C GLY A 279 -15.87 -11.36 -3.75
N ASN A 280 -15.31 -10.65 -2.76
CA ASN A 280 -13.89 -10.28 -2.81
C ASN A 280 -13.03 -11.53 -2.60
N ASN A 281 -12.07 -11.76 -3.50
CA ASN A 281 -11.14 -12.89 -3.35
C ASN A 281 -9.85 -12.50 -2.60
N LEU A 282 -9.70 -11.22 -2.28
CA LEU A 282 -8.58 -10.67 -1.55
C LEU A 282 -9.03 -9.43 -0.77
N ALA A 283 -8.76 -9.42 0.54
CA ALA A 283 -9.05 -8.30 1.44
C ALA A 283 -7.82 -7.38 1.59
N CYS A 284 -6.73 -7.90 2.16
CA CYS A 284 -5.46 -7.19 2.26
C CYS A 284 -4.35 -7.96 1.55
N ILE A 285 -3.41 -7.25 0.94
CA ILE A 285 -2.19 -7.82 0.35
C ILE A 285 -0.98 -7.00 0.75
N LEU A 286 0.10 -7.67 1.13
CA LEU A 286 1.36 -7.02 1.44
C LEU A 286 2.54 -7.86 0.95
N THR A 287 3.51 -7.20 0.33
CA THR A 287 4.88 -7.69 0.22
C THR A 287 5.75 -6.81 1.12
N LEU A 288 6.52 -7.44 2.02
CA LEU A 288 7.38 -6.71 2.95
C LEU A 288 8.37 -5.81 2.17
N PRO A 289 8.69 -4.60 2.66
CA PRO A 289 9.50 -3.64 1.91
C PRO A 289 10.80 -4.20 1.31
N PRO A 290 11.63 -5.00 2.03
CA PRO A 290 12.86 -5.57 1.47
C PRO A 290 12.65 -6.55 0.29
N HIS A 291 11.42 -7.01 0.09
CA HIS A 291 11.04 -7.97 -0.94
C HIS A 291 10.19 -7.36 -2.06
N GLN A 292 9.88 -6.07 -2.00
CA GLN A 292 9.12 -5.41 -3.05
C GLN A 292 9.89 -5.37 -4.38
N ARG A 293 9.16 -5.22 -5.50
CA ARG A 293 9.68 -5.18 -6.88
C ARG A 293 10.44 -6.45 -7.33
N LYS A 294 10.37 -7.56 -6.58
CA LYS A 294 10.94 -8.87 -6.94
C LYS A 294 9.95 -9.85 -7.59
N GLY A 295 8.70 -9.42 -7.81
CA GLY A 295 7.64 -10.23 -8.43
C GLY A 295 6.68 -10.91 -7.45
N TYR A 296 6.97 -10.90 -6.14
CA TYR A 296 6.13 -11.53 -5.12
C TYR A 296 4.69 -11.00 -5.06
N GLY A 297 4.48 -9.69 -5.21
CA GLY A 297 3.13 -9.12 -5.27
C GLY A 297 2.30 -9.69 -6.44
N LYS A 298 2.90 -9.82 -7.63
CA LYS A 298 2.21 -10.43 -8.79
C LYS A 298 1.96 -11.92 -8.57
N PHE A 299 2.86 -12.63 -7.88
CA PHE A 299 2.66 -14.02 -7.49
C PHE A 299 1.49 -14.19 -6.51
N LEU A 300 1.38 -13.34 -5.48
CA LEU A 300 0.28 -13.36 -4.52
C LEU A 300 -1.08 -13.11 -5.21
N ILE A 301 -1.15 -12.12 -6.11
CA ILE A 301 -2.34 -11.83 -6.92
C ILE A 301 -2.69 -13.04 -7.81
N ALA A 302 -1.70 -13.63 -8.48
CA ALA A 302 -1.92 -14.82 -9.31
C ALA A 302 -2.51 -15.96 -8.47
N LEU A 303 -1.94 -16.20 -7.28
CA LEU A 303 -2.39 -17.26 -6.39
C LEU A 303 -3.84 -17.03 -5.92
N SER A 304 -4.22 -15.79 -5.59
CA SER A 304 -5.61 -15.52 -5.19
C SER A 304 -6.61 -15.86 -6.29
N TYR A 305 -6.25 -15.65 -7.56
CA TYR A 305 -7.07 -16.05 -8.70
C TYR A 305 -7.07 -17.55 -8.96
N GLU A 306 -5.94 -18.25 -8.82
CA GLU A 306 -5.91 -19.72 -8.91
C GLU A 306 -6.85 -20.38 -7.89
N LEU A 307 -6.91 -19.84 -6.66
CA LEU A 307 -7.89 -20.29 -5.67
C LEU A 307 -9.34 -20.03 -6.13
N SER A 308 -9.64 -18.84 -6.67
CA SER A 308 -10.97 -18.53 -7.22
C SER A 308 -11.36 -19.46 -8.38
N VAL A 309 -10.41 -19.83 -9.23
CA VAL A 309 -10.62 -20.80 -10.33
C VAL A 309 -10.98 -22.18 -9.79
N ILE A 310 -10.25 -22.67 -8.78
CA ILE A 310 -10.56 -23.96 -8.12
C ILE A 310 -11.93 -23.92 -7.43
N GLU A 311 -12.30 -22.80 -6.82
CA GLU A 311 -13.60 -22.61 -6.18
C GLU A 311 -14.79 -22.54 -7.16
N GLY A 312 -14.50 -22.19 -8.42
CA GLY A 312 -15.50 -21.93 -9.46
C GLY A 312 -16.22 -20.59 -9.28
N VAL A 313 -15.55 -19.60 -8.68
CA VAL A 313 -16.11 -18.26 -8.41
C VAL A 313 -15.33 -17.18 -9.13
N VAL A 314 -15.99 -16.05 -9.37
CA VAL A 314 -15.33 -14.83 -9.84
C VAL A 314 -14.89 -13.99 -8.65
N GLY A 315 -13.81 -13.24 -8.79
CA GLY A 315 -13.26 -12.43 -7.72
C GLY A 315 -12.70 -11.08 -8.19
N SER A 316 -12.75 -10.13 -7.28
CA SER A 316 -12.09 -8.82 -7.35
C SER A 316 -11.41 -8.56 -6.00
N PRO A 317 -10.35 -7.73 -5.93
CA PRO A 317 -9.88 -7.25 -4.64
C PRO A 317 -10.88 -6.30 -3.99
N GLU A 318 -10.86 -6.30 -2.65
CA GLU A 318 -11.51 -5.28 -1.83
C GLU A 318 -11.01 -3.87 -2.21
N LYS A 319 -11.91 -2.90 -2.16
CA LYS A 319 -11.67 -1.49 -2.53
C LYS A 319 -11.86 -0.61 -1.30
N PRO A 320 -11.11 0.49 -1.15
CA PRO A 320 -10.13 1.02 -2.11
C PRO A 320 -8.76 0.31 -2.07
N LEU A 321 -8.15 0.15 -3.25
CA LEU A 321 -6.77 -0.35 -3.38
C LEU A 321 -5.75 0.77 -3.14
N SER A 322 -4.59 0.43 -2.56
CA SER A 322 -3.42 1.30 -2.57
C SER A 322 -2.89 1.51 -3.98
N ASP A 323 -2.15 2.59 -4.24
CA ASP A 323 -1.65 2.88 -5.60
C ASP A 323 -0.70 1.79 -6.12
N LEU A 324 0.15 1.25 -5.23
CA LEU A 324 0.99 0.10 -5.57
C LEU A 324 0.15 -1.15 -5.87
N GLY A 325 -0.94 -1.35 -5.13
CA GLY A 325 -1.93 -2.40 -5.38
C GLY A 325 -2.56 -2.25 -6.77
N LYS A 326 -3.10 -1.07 -7.10
CA LYS A 326 -3.72 -0.78 -8.40
C LYS A 326 -2.78 -1.05 -9.57
N LEU A 327 -1.53 -0.58 -9.49
CA LEU A 327 -0.51 -0.81 -10.51
C LEU A 327 -0.21 -2.32 -10.68
N SER A 328 -0.12 -3.05 -9.56
CA SER A 328 0.15 -4.49 -9.57
C SER A 328 -1.01 -5.29 -10.18
N TYR A 329 -2.26 -4.99 -9.80
CA TYR A 329 -3.45 -5.62 -10.36
C TYR A 329 -3.62 -5.32 -11.85
N ARG A 330 -3.47 -4.05 -12.27
CA ARG A 330 -3.56 -3.69 -13.68
C ARG A 330 -2.51 -4.39 -14.54
N SER A 331 -1.28 -4.50 -14.05
CA SER A 331 -0.20 -5.24 -14.70
C SER A 331 -0.53 -6.74 -14.80
N TYR A 332 -1.06 -7.34 -13.73
CA TYR A 332 -1.47 -8.74 -13.70
C TYR A 332 -2.62 -9.01 -14.68
N TRP A 333 -3.75 -8.28 -14.57
CA TRP A 333 -4.91 -8.46 -15.43
C TRP A 333 -4.56 -8.29 -16.91
N THR A 334 -3.79 -7.24 -17.24
CA THR A 334 -3.34 -7.02 -18.63
C THR A 334 -2.58 -8.23 -19.16
N SER A 335 -1.64 -8.76 -18.37
CA SER A 335 -0.82 -9.91 -18.74
C SER A 335 -1.66 -11.17 -18.99
N VAL A 336 -2.59 -11.47 -18.08
CA VAL A 336 -3.42 -12.68 -18.14
C VAL A 336 -4.46 -12.59 -19.26
N LEU A 337 -5.12 -11.45 -19.43
CA LEU A 337 -6.12 -11.26 -20.47
C LEU A 337 -5.49 -11.31 -21.87
N LEU A 338 -4.35 -10.63 -22.08
CA LEU A 338 -3.63 -10.70 -23.36
C LEU A 338 -3.16 -12.12 -23.69
N GLU A 339 -2.67 -12.88 -22.70
CA GLU A 339 -2.26 -14.26 -22.90
C GLU A 339 -3.42 -15.16 -23.34
N ASN A 340 -4.59 -15.02 -22.70
CA ASN A 340 -5.77 -15.79 -23.07
C ASN A 340 -6.33 -15.39 -24.45
N ILE A 341 -6.37 -14.10 -24.76
CA ILE A 341 -6.79 -13.61 -26.09
C ILE A 341 -5.81 -14.09 -27.18
N TYR A 342 -4.51 -14.09 -26.90
CA TYR A 342 -3.50 -14.59 -27.83
C TYR A 342 -3.66 -16.08 -28.11
N LYS A 343 -3.90 -16.89 -27.08
CA LYS A 343 -4.09 -18.35 -27.21
C LYS A 343 -5.40 -18.75 -27.90
N MET A 344 -6.51 -18.06 -27.60
CA MET A 344 -7.83 -18.40 -28.13
C MET A 344 -8.20 -17.68 -29.44
N GLY A 345 -7.49 -16.60 -29.75
CA GLY A 345 -7.81 -15.72 -30.86
C GLY A 345 -8.93 -14.72 -30.56
N VAL A 346 -9.15 -13.81 -31.52
CA VAL A 346 -10.02 -12.63 -31.38
C VAL A 346 -11.53 -12.92 -31.25
N LYS A 347 -11.94 -14.19 -31.28
CA LYS A 347 -13.35 -14.61 -31.12
C LYS A 347 -13.78 -14.76 -29.66
N VAL A 348 -12.85 -14.68 -28.72
CA VAL A 348 -13.12 -14.83 -27.28
C VAL A 348 -14.04 -13.70 -26.80
N SER A 349 -15.10 -14.04 -26.04
CA SER A 349 -15.98 -13.04 -25.43
C SER A 349 -15.47 -12.59 -24.06
N MET A 350 -15.94 -11.43 -23.59
CA MET A 350 -15.62 -10.95 -22.23
C MET A 350 -16.07 -11.95 -21.14
N ARG A 351 -17.15 -12.69 -21.39
CA ARG A 351 -17.67 -13.73 -20.49
C ARG A 351 -16.79 -14.98 -20.47
N ASP A 352 -16.17 -15.32 -21.60
CA ASP A 352 -15.23 -16.44 -21.65
C ASP A 352 -13.96 -16.10 -20.86
N LEU A 353 -13.45 -14.87 -21.01
CA LEU A 353 -12.32 -14.38 -20.24
C LEU A 353 -12.60 -14.39 -18.73
N GLU A 354 -13.78 -13.91 -18.31
CA GLU A 354 -14.23 -13.97 -16.91
C GLU A 354 -14.21 -15.41 -16.38
N LYS A 355 -14.82 -16.36 -17.10
CA LYS A 355 -14.90 -17.76 -16.68
C LYS A 355 -13.54 -18.45 -16.60
N MET A 356 -12.62 -18.14 -17.52
CA MET A 356 -11.31 -18.79 -17.57
C MET A 356 -10.32 -18.25 -16.55
N THR A 357 -10.46 -16.97 -16.18
CA THR A 357 -9.48 -16.28 -15.33
C THR A 357 -9.99 -15.99 -13.92
N SER A 358 -11.29 -16.20 -13.68
CA SER A 358 -12.01 -15.76 -12.49
C SER A 358 -11.93 -14.25 -12.22
N ILE A 359 -11.43 -13.45 -13.17
CA ILE A 359 -11.44 -11.99 -13.07
C ILE A 359 -12.86 -11.49 -13.33
N SER A 360 -13.38 -10.65 -12.42
CA SER A 360 -14.73 -10.09 -12.55
C SER A 360 -14.94 -9.43 -13.92
N TYR A 361 -16.15 -9.54 -14.48
CA TYR A 361 -16.48 -8.89 -15.75
C TYR A 361 -16.13 -7.40 -15.78
N THR A 362 -16.33 -6.67 -14.67
CA THR A 362 -16.01 -5.24 -14.58
C THR A 362 -14.51 -4.97 -14.68
N ASP A 363 -13.68 -5.82 -14.10
CA ASP A 363 -12.22 -5.70 -14.16
C ASP A 363 -11.69 -6.12 -15.55
N VAL A 364 -12.29 -7.13 -16.19
CA VAL A 364 -12.00 -7.51 -17.57
C VAL A 364 -12.27 -6.33 -18.52
N VAL A 365 -13.48 -5.76 -18.44
CA VAL A 365 -13.91 -4.66 -19.30
C VAL A 365 -13.03 -3.43 -19.08
N SER A 366 -12.85 -2.98 -17.84
CA SER A 366 -12.05 -1.79 -17.55
C SER A 366 -10.59 -1.95 -17.99
N THR A 367 -9.99 -3.13 -17.80
CA THR A 367 -8.62 -3.40 -18.24
C THR A 367 -8.49 -3.29 -19.76
N LEU A 368 -9.36 -3.98 -20.51
CA LEU A 368 -9.31 -3.99 -21.98
C LEU A 368 -9.72 -2.64 -22.59
N GLN A 369 -10.62 -1.89 -21.95
CA GLN A 369 -10.93 -0.50 -22.33
C GLN A 369 -9.70 0.39 -22.18
N SER A 370 -8.95 0.24 -21.09
CA SER A 370 -7.73 1.04 -20.86
C SER A 370 -6.63 0.79 -21.89
N LEU A 371 -6.68 -0.36 -22.58
CA LEU A 371 -5.80 -0.75 -23.68
C LEU A 371 -6.40 -0.42 -25.06
N ASN A 372 -7.59 0.17 -25.12
CA ASN A 372 -8.37 0.43 -26.34
C ASN A 372 -8.65 -0.83 -27.20
N LEU A 373 -8.83 -1.99 -26.57
CA LEU A 373 -9.03 -3.27 -27.28
C LEU A 373 -10.50 -3.65 -27.49
N ILE A 374 -11.42 -2.94 -26.85
CA ILE A 374 -12.85 -3.26 -26.90
C ILE A 374 -13.70 -2.04 -27.28
N LYS A 375 -14.86 -2.31 -27.89
CA LYS A 375 -15.90 -1.33 -28.19
C LYS A 375 -17.24 -1.78 -27.63
N TYR A 376 -18.12 -0.83 -27.36
CA TYR A 376 -19.50 -1.09 -26.97
C TYR A 376 -20.41 -1.11 -28.19
N TRP A 377 -21.14 -2.21 -28.40
CA TRP A 377 -22.04 -2.40 -29.54
C TRP A 377 -23.29 -3.17 -29.11
N LYS A 378 -24.48 -2.59 -29.37
CA LYS A 378 -25.79 -3.20 -29.08
C LYS A 378 -25.90 -3.82 -27.68
N GLY A 379 -25.47 -3.10 -26.64
CA GLY A 379 -25.55 -3.59 -25.26
C GLY A 379 -24.39 -4.46 -24.81
N ASN A 380 -23.43 -4.77 -25.69
CA ASN A 380 -22.35 -5.72 -25.40
C ASN A 380 -20.96 -5.11 -25.64
N HIS A 381 -19.98 -5.55 -24.87
CA HIS A 381 -18.57 -5.25 -25.12
C HIS A 381 -17.98 -6.30 -26.06
N ILE A 382 -17.44 -5.85 -27.20
CA ILE A 382 -16.84 -6.71 -28.22
C ILE A 382 -15.36 -6.37 -28.40
N LEU A 383 -14.54 -7.40 -28.58
CA LEU A 383 -13.14 -7.25 -28.95
C LEU A 383 -13.06 -6.68 -30.38
N CYS A 384 -12.35 -5.57 -30.57
CA CYS A 384 -12.27 -4.88 -31.86
C CYS A 384 -10.80 -4.63 -32.22
N VAL A 385 -10.06 -5.71 -32.44
CA VAL A 385 -8.60 -5.70 -32.63
C VAL A 385 -8.19 -6.72 -33.68
N THR A 386 -7.06 -6.46 -34.32
CA THR A 386 -6.44 -7.42 -35.23
C THR A 386 -5.58 -8.42 -34.46
N PRO A 387 -5.44 -9.68 -34.93
CA PRO A 387 -4.53 -10.64 -34.33
C PRO A 387 -3.09 -10.11 -34.22
N LYS A 388 -2.63 -9.36 -35.23
CA LYS A 388 -1.30 -8.74 -35.26
C LYS A 388 -1.09 -7.77 -34.09
N LEU A 389 -2.09 -6.93 -33.78
CA LEU A 389 -2.01 -6.01 -32.64
C LEU A 389 -1.92 -6.77 -31.31
N ILE A 390 -2.68 -7.85 -31.14
CA ILE A 390 -2.61 -8.69 -29.94
C ILE A 390 -1.22 -9.33 -29.80
N GLU A 391 -0.64 -9.83 -30.88
CA GLU A 391 0.70 -10.40 -30.88
C GLU A 391 1.77 -9.37 -30.52
N GLU A 392 1.73 -8.17 -31.11
CA GLU A 392 2.63 -7.06 -30.78
C GLU A 392 2.53 -6.66 -29.29
N LEU A 393 1.29 -6.54 -28.78
CA LEU A 393 1.06 -6.21 -27.37
C LEU A 393 1.50 -7.33 -26.43
N TYR A 394 1.25 -8.59 -26.79
CA TYR A 394 1.66 -9.76 -26.03
C TYR A 394 3.19 -9.83 -25.93
N GLN A 395 3.91 -9.69 -27.04
CA GLN A 395 5.38 -9.69 -27.03
C GLN A 395 5.97 -8.51 -26.24
N LYS A 396 5.32 -7.34 -26.30
CA LYS A 396 5.77 -6.14 -25.59
C LYS A 396 5.53 -6.23 -24.08
N ILE A 397 4.37 -6.72 -23.66
CA ILE A 397 3.87 -6.64 -22.28
C ILE A 397 4.07 -7.95 -21.52
N CYS A 398 3.78 -9.09 -22.15
CA CYS A 398 3.81 -10.41 -21.54
C CYS A 398 5.21 -11.02 -21.59
N LYS A 399 6.20 -10.30 -21.05
CA LYS A 399 7.52 -10.88 -20.77
C LYS A 399 7.37 -11.93 -19.69
N LYS A 400 8.01 -13.08 -19.87
CA LYS A 400 7.97 -14.19 -18.89
C LYS A 400 8.46 -13.67 -17.53
N PRO A 401 7.60 -13.63 -16.50
CA PRO A 401 8.04 -13.17 -15.20
C PRO A 401 8.94 -14.22 -14.57
N ASN A 402 9.89 -13.77 -13.75
CA ASN A 402 10.81 -14.65 -13.04
C ASN A 402 10.09 -15.59 -12.06
N LEU A 403 8.91 -15.17 -11.57
CA LEU A 403 8.11 -15.91 -10.62
C LEU A 403 6.65 -15.97 -11.10
N THR A 404 6.15 -17.18 -11.30
CA THR A 404 4.76 -17.49 -11.66
C THR A 404 4.21 -18.57 -10.73
N VAL A 405 2.91 -18.53 -10.50
CA VAL A 405 2.21 -19.66 -9.86
C VAL A 405 2.12 -20.79 -10.87
N ASP A 406 2.45 -22.00 -10.43
CA ASP A 406 2.29 -23.22 -11.21
C ASP A 406 1.19 -24.06 -10.57
N PRO A 407 -0.01 -24.14 -11.17
CA PRO A 407 -1.15 -24.80 -10.56
C PRO A 407 -0.89 -26.27 -10.21
N SER A 408 0.06 -26.94 -10.88
CA SER A 408 0.41 -28.33 -10.58
C SER A 408 1.06 -28.54 -9.20
N TYR A 409 1.58 -27.48 -8.59
CA TYR A 409 2.18 -27.49 -7.25
C TYR A 409 1.21 -27.01 -6.17
N LEU A 410 0.01 -26.56 -6.53
CA LEU A 410 -1.02 -26.12 -5.60
C LEU A 410 -1.83 -27.32 -5.10
N ARG A 411 -1.60 -27.70 -3.85
CA ARG A 411 -2.29 -28.79 -3.14
C ARG A 411 -3.39 -28.22 -2.26
N TRP A 412 -4.40 -27.65 -2.91
CA TRP A 412 -5.52 -26.99 -2.26
C TRP A 412 -6.84 -27.58 -2.73
N GLU A 413 -7.77 -27.74 -1.79
CA GLU A 413 -9.10 -28.25 -2.04
C GLU A 413 -10.12 -27.23 -1.56
N LYS A 414 -11.23 -27.12 -2.28
CA LYS A 414 -12.33 -26.23 -1.91
C LYS A 414 -12.80 -26.58 -0.49
N PRO A 415 -12.93 -25.60 0.43
CA PRO A 415 -13.52 -25.84 1.75
C PRO A 415 -14.88 -26.50 1.58
N ALA A 416 -15.12 -27.61 2.27
CA ALA A 416 -16.43 -28.25 2.25
C ALA A 416 -17.46 -27.21 2.68
N ASN A 417 -18.40 -26.87 1.77
CA ASN A 417 -19.50 -25.97 2.10
C ASN A 417 -20.15 -26.50 3.37
N LYS A 418 -20.04 -25.76 4.47
CA LYS A 418 -20.98 -25.93 5.59
C LYS A 418 -22.30 -25.45 5.05
N ILE A 419 -23.06 -26.36 4.42
CA ILE A 419 -24.44 -26.12 4.04
C ILE A 419 -25.12 -25.62 5.31
N SER A 420 -25.47 -24.34 5.31
CA SER A 420 -26.25 -23.74 6.38
C SER A 420 -27.56 -24.52 6.46
N ALA A 421 -27.69 -25.34 7.49
CA ALA A 421 -28.88 -26.13 7.79
C ALA A 421 -30.04 -25.23 8.27
N LYS A 422 -30.39 -24.20 7.50
CA LYS A 422 -31.44 -23.22 7.83
C LYS A 422 -32.46 -22.95 6.73
N VAL A 423 -32.50 -23.75 5.66
CA VAL A 423 -33.61 -23.70 4.67
C VAL A 423 -34.19 -25.09 4.44
N ALA A 424 -34.75 -25.66 5.51
CA ALA A 424 -35.67 -26.81 5.44
C ALA A 424 -36.60 -26.76 6.65
N LYS A 425 -37.32 -25.64 6.79
CA LYS A 425 -38.54 -25.50 7.61
C LYS A 425 -39.16 -24.13 7.33
N ARG A 426 -39.89 -24.05 6.22
CA ARG A 426 -41.13 -23.28 6.11
C ARG A 426 -41.89 -23.74 4.88
#